data_AF-A0A1M3F713-F1
#
_entry.id   AF-A0A1M3F713-F1
#
_cell.length_a   1.000
_cell.length_b   1.000
_cell.length_c   1.000
_cell.angle_alpha   90.00
_cell.angle_beta   90.00
_cell.angle_gamma   90.00
#
_symmetry.space_group_name_H-M   'P 1'
#
loop_
_entity.id
_entity.type
_entity.pdbx_description
1 polymer ?
#
loop_
_entity_poly.entity_id
_entity_poly.type
_entity_poly.pdbx_seq_one_letter_code
_entity_poly.pdbx_strand_id
1 'polypeptide(L)'
;MDQPVPAAASRPSEVPLAAAPANEGKTVAAWTTVAIVVLGAIVAALGVASGQVWLDWTGAAIILVGLVVGAFMRRAGYGQPRR
;
A
#
# COMPACT_ATOMS: atom_id res chain seq x y z
N MET A 1 1.23 49.95 16.45
CA MET A 1 0.69 49.96 15.08
C MET A 1 0.70 48.51 14.62
N ASP A 2 -0.34 47.78 15.00
CA ASP A 2 -0.56 46.40 14.57
C ASP A 2 -0.89 46.44 13.10
N GLN A 3 0.04 46.00 12.27
CA GLN A 3 -0.29 45.74 10.87
C GLN A 3 -1.33 44.62 10.88
N PRO A 4 -2.52 44.81 10.27
CA PRO A 4 -3.43 43.70 10.06
C PRO A 4 -2.68 42.69 9.21
N VAL A 5 -2.46 41.48 9.74
CA VAL A 5 -1.95 40.36 8.93
C VAL A 5 -2.97 40.22 7.79
N PRO A 6 -2.60 40.52 6.52
CA PRO A 6 -3.50 40.25 5.41
C PRO A 6 -3.84 38.77 5.51
N ALA A 7 -5.14 38.44 5.46
CA ALA A 7 -5.62 37.05 5.47
C ALA A 7 -4.78 36.27 4.46
N ALA A 8 -3.80 35.53 4.99
CA ALA A 8 -2.77 34.91 4.19
C ALA A 8 -3.51 34.06 3.17
N ALA A 9 -3.20 34.31 1.90
CA ALA A 9 -3.66 33.53 0.77
C ALA A 9 -3.81 32.05 1.17
N SER A 10 -4.97 31.48 0.88
CA SER A 10 -5.22 30.04 0.97
C SER A 10 -3.99 29.31 0.42
N ARG A 11 -3.41 28.41 1.24
CA ARG A 11 -2.12 27.83 0.89
C ARG A 11 -2.24 27.17 -0.49
N PRO A 12 -1.25 27.29 -1.39
CA PRO A 12 -1.27 26.74 -2.74
C PRO A 12 -1.51 25.22 -2.87
N SER A 13 -1.75 24.50 -1.77
CA SER A 13 -2.14 23.09 -1.74
C SER A 13 -3.64 22.84 -1.93
N GLU A 14 -4.48 23.88 -1.98
CA GLU A 14 -5.88 23.77 -2.46
C GLU A 14 -5.90 23.65 -3.98
N VAL A 15 -5.25 22.62 -4.51
CA VAL A 15 -5.31 22.31 -5.93
C VAL A 15 -6.67 21.66 -6.18
N PRO A 16 -7.51 22.14 -7.11
CA PRO A 16 -8.65 21.38 -7.64
C PRO A 16 -8.12 20.27 -8.57
N LEU A 17 -7.18 19.46 -8.06
CA LEU A 17 -6.75 18.23 -8.67
C LEU A 17 -7.92 17.28 -8.42
N ALA A 18 -8.52 16.71 -9.47
CA ALA A 18 -9.66 15.78 -9.40
C ALA A 18 -9.69 15.06 -8.05
N ALA A 19 -10.66 15.42 -7.19
CA ALA A 19 -10.62 15.18 -5.74
C ALA A 19 -9.86 13.91 -5.41
N ALA A 20 -8.68 14.05 -4.77
CA ALA A 20 -7.85 12.91 -4.44
C ALA A 20 -8.75 11.86 -3.76
N PRO A 21 -8.70 10.60 -4.21
CA PRO A 21 -9.63 9.61 -3.71
C PRO A 21 -9.47 9.52 -2.19
N ALA A 22 -10.58 9.56 -1.46
CA ALA A 22 -10.64 9.52 0.01
C ALA A 22 -10.33 8.11 0.56
N ASN A 23 -9.35 7.45 -0.04
CA ASN A 23 -8.75 6.23 0.44
C ASN A 23 -7.26 6.53 0.68
N GLU A 24 -6.88 6.68 1.94
CA GLU A 24 -5.50 6.96 2.37
C GLU A 24 -4.61 5.70 2.24
N GLY A 25 -4.67 5.03 1.08
CA GLY A 25 -4.09 3.70 0.88
C GLY A 25 -4.91 2.55 1.48
N LYS A 26 -6.08 2.83 2.07
CA LYS A 26 -6.94 1.86 2.77
C LYS A 26 -7.82 1.00 1.86
N THR A 27 -7.28 0.49 0.75
CA THR A 27 -8.06 -0.37 -0.16
C THR A 27 -7.90 -1.83 0.22
N VAL A 28 -8.93 -2.64 -0.02
CA VAL A 28 -8.88 -4.09 0.26
C VAL A 28 -7.73 -4.74 -0.52
N ALA A 29 -7.56 -4.37 -1.80
CA ALA A 29 -6.47 -4.90 -2.60
C ALA A 29 -5.08 -4.57 -2.01
N ALA A 30 -4.90 -3.35 -1.49
CA ALA A 30 -3.63 -2.94 -0.87
C ALA A 30 -3.35 -3.75 0.39
N TRP A 31 -4.29 -3.79 1.34
CA TRP A 31 -4.08 -4.48 2.62
C TRP A 31 -3.94 -5.99 2.47
N THR A 32 -4.67 -6.62 1.54
CA THR A 32 -4.49 -8.05 1.26
C THR A 32 -3.12 -8.34 0.67
N THR A 33 -2.65 -7.51 -0.28
CA THR A 33 -1.29 -7.67 -0.85
C THR A 33 -0.23 -7.51 0.23
N VAL A 34 -0.34 -6.47 1.07
CA VAL A 34 0.58 -6.20 2.18
C VAL A 34 0.61 -7.37 3.16
N ALA A 35 -0.55 -7.88 3.58
CA ALA A 35 -0.62 -9.00 4.52
C ALA A 35 0.10 -10.24 3.99
N ILE A 36 -0.13 -10.61 2.72
CA ILE A 36 0.50 -11.79 2.11
C ILE A 36 2.01 -11.59 1.98
N VAL A 37 2.45 -10.41 1.51
CA VAL A 37 3.89 -10.12 1.35
C VAL A 37 4.60 -10.12 2.70
N VAL A 38 4.00 -9.54 3.74
CA VAL A 38 4.55 -9.56 5.11
C VAL A 38 4.65 -11.00 5.63
N LEU A 39 3.63 -11.83 5.44
CA LEU A 39 3.67 -13.24 5.83
C LEU A 39 4.79 -14.00 5.10
N GLY A 40 4.93 -13.81 3.79
CA GLY A 40 6.01 -14.42 3.02
C GLY A 40 7.40 -13.94 3.45
N ALA A 41 7.54 -12.65 3.78
CA ALA A 41 8.78 -12.09 4.29
C ALA A 41 9.14 -12.66 5.67
N ILE A 42 8.16 -12.89 6.56
CA ILE A 42 8.38 -13.56 7.85
C ILE A 42 8.89 -15.00 7.62
N VAL A 43 8.25 -15.76 6.73
CA VAL A 43 8.66 -17.14 6.42
C VAL A 43 10.08 -17.16 5.82
N ALA A 44 10.39 -16.25 4.90
CA ALA A 44 11.73 -16.14 4.33
C ALA A 44 12.76 -15.76 5.41
N ALA A 45 12.45 -14.80 6.29
CA ALA A 45 13.36 -14.43 7.38
C ALA A 45 13.64 -15.60 8.33
N LEU A 46 12.64 -16.44 8.62
CA LEU A 46 12.80 -17.66 9.42
C LEU A 46 13.67 -18.71 8.73
N GLY A 47 13.59 -18.82 7.40
CA GLY A 47 14.47 -19.70 6.61
C GLY A 47 15.93 -19.28 6.73
N VAL A 48 16.22 -18.01 6.48
CA VAL A 48 17.55 -17.44 6.58
C VAL A 48 18.08 -17.60 8.01
N ALA A 49 17.25 -17.29 9.02
CA ALA A 49 17.64 -17.39 10.43
C ALA A 49 17.93 -18.83 10.88
N SER A 50 17.28 -19.83 10.28
CA SER A 50 17.46 -21.25 10.60
C SER A 50 18.43 -21.99 9.66
N GLY A 51 18.97 -21.30 8.65
CA GLY A 51 19.81 -21.91 7.61
C GLY A 51 19.05 -22.89 6.69
N GLN A 52 17.72 -22.79 6.64
CA GLN A 52 16.84 -23.68 5.89
C GLN A 52 16.45 -23.07 4.55
N VAL A 53 17.24 -23.33 3.52
CA VAL A 53 17.05 -22.77 2.17
C VAL A 53 15.65 -23.04 1.59
N TRP A 54 15.02 -24.16 1.95
CA TRP A 54 13.67 -24.47 1.47
C TRP A 54 12.60 -23.53 2.05
N LEU A 55 12.78 -23.03 3.28
CA LEU A 55 11.89 -22.02 3.88
C LEU A 55 12.03 -20.69 3.13
N ASP A 56 13.25 -20.33 2.72
CA ASP A 56 13.52 -19.09 1.96
C ASP A 56 12.73 -19.06 0.65
N TRP A 57 12.81 -20.16 -0.11
CA TRP A 57 12.04 -20.33 -1.34
C TRP A 57 10.53 -20.39 -1.09
N THR A 58 10.11 -20.97 0.03
CA THR A 58 8.68 -20.98 0.42
C THR A 58 8.19 -19.55 0.68
N GLY A 59 8.95 -18.74 1.44
CA GLY A 59 8.63 -17.34 1.67
C GLY A 59 8.61 -16.51 0.38
N ALA A 60 9.59 -16.71 -0.51
CA ALA A 60 9.62 -16.08 -1.83
C ALA A 60 8.39 -16.46 -2.68
N ALA A 61 7.97 -17.73 -2.66
CA ALA A 61 6.76 -18.17 -3.36
C ALA A 61 5.49 -17.50 -2.81
N ILE A 62 5.37 -17.34 -1.49
CA ILE A 62 4.23 -16.65 -0.85
C ILE A 62 4.19 -15.18 -1.29
N ILE A 63 5.34 -14.49 -1.34
CA ILE A 63 5.42 -13.11 -1.83
C ILE A 63 4.92 -13.01 -3.28
N LEU A 64 5.37 -13.91 -4.15
CA LEU A 64 4.92 -13.95 -5.56
C LEU A 64 3.40 -14.14 -5.67
N VAL A 65 2.82 -15.05 -4.86
CA VAL A 65 1.37 -15.24 -4.78
C VAL A 65 0.68 -13.93 -4.36
N GLY A 66 1.21 -13.22 -3.36
CA GLY A 66 0.67 -11.93 -2.92
C GLY A 66 0.60 -10.90 -4.05
N LEU A 67 1.64 -10.81 -4.88
CA LEU A 67 1.67 -9.90 -6.04
C LEU A 67 0.62 -10.28 -7.09
N VAL A 68 0.47 -11.57 -7.39
CA VAL A 68 -0.53 -12.08 -8.33
C VAL A 68 -1.94 -11.79 -7.83
N VAL A 69 -2.22 -12.08 -6.56
CA VAL A 69 -3.51 -11.81 -5.92
C VAL A 69 -3.81 -10.31 -5.93
N GLY A 70 -2.84 -9.46 -5.58
CA GLY A 70 -2.94 -8.00 -5.64
C GLY A 70 -3.29 -7.47 -7.02
N ALA A 71 -2.60 -7.96 -8.06
CA ALA A 71 -2.86 -7.60 -9.44
C ALA A 71 -4.27 -8.01 -9.88
N PHE A 72 -4.73 -9.20 -9.47
CA PHE A 72 -6.09 -9.67 -9.74
C PHE A 72 -7.15 -8.81 -9.04
N MET A 73 -6.99 -8.53 -7.75
CA MET A 73 -7.91 -7.69 -6.98
C MET A 73 -8.01 -6.27 -7.53
N ARG A 74 -6.89 -5.70 -7.99
CA ARG A 74 -6.89 -4.39 -8.66
C ARG A 74 -7.75 -4.40 -9.92
N ARG A 75 -7.67 -5.45 -10.74
CA ARG A 75 -8.48 -5.63 -11.96
C ARG A 75 -9.96 -5.84 -11.63
N ALA A 76 -10.25 -6.57 -10.55
CA ALA A 76 -11.60 -6.80 -10.06
C ALA A 76 -12.26 -5.57 -9.40
N GLY A 77 -11.56 -4.43 -9.31
CA GLY A 77 -12.12 -3.18 -8.78
C GLY A 77 -11.90 -2.92 -7.28
N TYR A 78 -11.23 -3.83 -6.57
CA TYR A 78 -10.89 -3.67 -5.15
C TYR A 78 -9.73 -2.69 -4.89
N GLY A 79 -9.06 -2.22 -5.96
CA GLY A 79 -7.94 -1.29 -5.87
C GLY A 79 -8.35 0.16 -5.63
N GLN A 80 -9.49 0.59 -6.16
CA GLN A 80 -10.03 1.93 -5.99
C GLN A 80 -11.52 1.92 -6.34
N PRO A 81 -12.42 2.35 -5.43
CA PRO A 81 -13.81 2.58 -5.78
C PRO A 81 -13.88 3.68 -6.84
N ARG A 82 -14.32 3.35 -8.06
CA ARG A 82 -14.60 4.35 -9.09
C ARG A 82 -15.91 5.03 -8.73
N ARG A 83 -15.83 6.23 -8.17
CA ARG A 83 -16.98 7.14 -8.10
C ARG A 83 -17.15 7.82 -9.44
#